data_AF-A0A850GFP6-F1
#
_entry.id   AF-A0A850GFP6-F1
#
_cell.length_a   1.000
_cell.length_b   1.000
_cell.length_c   1.000
_cell.angle_alpha   90.00
_cell.angle_beta   90.00
_cell.angle_gamma   90.00
#
_symmetry.space_group_name_H-M   'P 1'
#
loop_
_entity.id
_entity.type
_entity.pdbx_description
1 polymer ?
#
loop_
_entity_poly.entity_id
_entity_poly.type
_entity_poly.pdbx_seq_one_letter_code
_entity_poly.pdbx_strand_id
1 'polypeptide(L)' 'MNSRSMLDALGYGTDRRELERFQRDYNRLPPKRLLPLTGRFDEATAQAIELAYESRELFKLARDGV' A
#
# COMPACT_ATOMS: atom_id res chain seq x y z
N MET A 1 10.39 8.98 1.38
CA MET A 1 9.13 9.56 0.84
C MET A 1 8.08 9.49 1.94
N ASN A 2 7.10 10.41 2.04
CA ASN A 2 6.06 10.29 3.07
C ASN A 2 4.93 9.35 2.60
N SER A 3 4.16 8.79 3.54
CA SER A 3 3.15 7.77 3.21
C SER A 3 1.99 8.30 2.37
N ARG A 4 1.71 9.61 2.40
CA ARG A 4 0.72 10.24 1.51
C ARG A 4 1.15 10.16 0.05
N SER A 5 2.39 10.52 -0.25
CA SER A 5 2.93 10.41 -1.60
C SER A 5 3.05 8.95 -2.06
N MET A 6 3.31 8.01 -1.14
CA MET A 6 3.32 6.58 -1.46
C MET A 6 1.93 6.06 -1.83
N LEU A 7 0.90 6.40 -1.05
CA LEU A 7 -0.49 6.07 -1.36
C LEU A 7 -0.92 6.62 -2.71
N ASP A 8 -0.62 7.89 -2.99
CA ASP A 8 -0.95 8.53 -4.25
C ASP A 8 -0.28 7.80 -5.44
N ALA A 9 1.01 7.46 -5.30
CA ALA A 9 1.73 6.67 -6.31
C ALA A 9 1.18 5.24 -6.49
N LEU A 10 0.53 4.69 -5.45
CA LEU A 10 -0.17 3.41 -5.48
C LEU A 10 -1.63 3.54 -5.96
N GLY A 11 -2.13 4.75 -6.20
CA GLY A 11 -3.50 5.01 -6.66
C GLY A 11 -4.55 5.04 -5.54
N TYR A 12 -4.16 5.40 -4.32
CA TYR A 12 -5.05 5.54 -3.17
C TYR A 12 -4.97 6.94 -2.55
N GLY A 13 -6.08 7.40 -1.97
CA GLY A 13 -6.11 8.61 -1.13
C GLY A 13 -5.77 8.35 0.35
N THR A 14 -5.79 9.42 1.14
CA THR A 14 -5.54 9.38 2.59
C THR A 14 -6.79 9.48 3.45
N ASP A 15 -7.97 9.57 2.85
CA ASP A 15 -9.22 9.56 3.60
C ASP A 15 -9.55 8.15 4.12
N ARG A 16 -10.50 8.08 5.04
CA ARG A 16 -10.87 6.82 5.68
C ARG A 16 -11.28 5.73 4.68
N ARG A 17 -12.08 6.07 3.65
CA ARG A 17 -12.59 5.09 2.69
C ARG A 17 -11.48 4.57 1.80
N GLU A 18 -10.56 5.45 1.41
CA GLU A 18 -9.38 5.10 0.63
C GLU A 18 -8.42 4.20 1.42
N LEU A 19 -8.22 4.49 2.71
CA LEU A 19 -7.43 3.63 3.60
C LEU A 19 -8.09 2.26 3.80
N GLU A 20 -9.41 2.19 3.97
CA GLU A 20 -10.14 0.90 4.03
C GLU A 20 -10.01 0.13 2.71
N ARG A 21 -10.05 0.82 1.55
CA ARG A 21 -9.83 0.20 0.24
C ARG A 21 -8.43 -0.39 0.15
N PHE A 22 -7.40 0.39 0.50
CA PHE A 22 -6.02 -0.06 0.53
C PHE A 22 -5.85 -1.30 1.42
N GLN A 23 -6.32 -1.25 2.66
CA GLN A 23 -6.20 -2.36 3.61
C GLN A 23 -6.87 -3.64 3.06
N ARG A 24 -8.05 -3.51 2.45
CA ARG A 24 -8.77 -4.63 1.84
C ARG A 24 -8.02 -5.22 0.65
N ASP A 25 -7.50 -4.37 -0.23
CA ASP A 25 -6.81 -4.81 -1.44
C ASP A 25 -5.45 -5.43 -1.10
N TYR A 26 -4.73 -4.86 -0.15
CA TYR A 26 -3.50 -5.44 0.40
C TYR A 26 -3.74 -6.84 1.00
N ASN A 27 -4.84 -7.02 1.75
CA ASN A 27 -5.21 -8.32 2.32
C ASN A 27 -5.56 -9.40 1.28
N ARG A 28 -5.86 -9.01 0.04
CA ARG A 28 -6.13 -9.94 -1.07
C ARG A 28 -4.84 -10.46 -1.71
N LEU A 29 -3.71 -9.79 -1.50
CA LEU A 29 -2.43 -10.17 -2.09
C LEU A 29 -1.76 -11.27 -1.24
N PRO A 30 -1.16 -12.30 -1.87
CA PRO A 30 -0.31 -13.25 -1.18
C PRO A 30 1.08 -12.65 -0.87
N PRO A 31 1.71 -13.02 0.26
CA PRO A 31 1.13 -13.82 1.35
C PRO A 31 0.06 -13.02 2.11
N LYS A 32 -1.03 -13.69 2.50
CA LYS A 32 -2.15 -13.05 3.23
C LYS A 32 -1.63 -12.43 4.53
N ARG A 33 -1.51 -11.10 4.56
CA ARG A 33 -1.25 -10.30 5.75
C ARG A 33 -2.53 -9.56 6.08
N LEU A 34 -3.25 -10.00 7.10
CA LEU A 34 -4.57 -9.48 7.42
C LEU A 34 -4.45 -8.18 8.23
N LEU A 35 -4.40 -7.05 7.54
CA LEU A 35 -4.61 -5.75 8.14
C LEU A 35 -6.08 -5.63 8.61
N PRO A 36 -6.34 -5.10 9.81
CA PRO A 36 -7.68 -4.68 10.19
C PRO A 36 -8.22 -3.62 9.22
N LEU A 37 -9.50 -3.74 8.83
CA LEU A 37 -10.18 -2.74 7.97
C LEU A 37 -10.67 -1.55 8.79
N THR A 38 -9.74 -0.78 9.35
CA THR A 38 -10.02 0.33 10.27
C THR A 38 -10.24 1.65 9.55
N GLY A 39 -9.70 1.81 8.34
CA GLY A 39 -9.63 3.08 7.64
C GLY A 39 -8.77 4.12 8.35
N ARG A 40 -7.90 3.67 9.25
CA ARG A 40 -7.02 4.52 10.04
C ARG A 40 -5.61 4.36 9.55
N PHE A 41 -4.87 5.45 9.64
CA PHE A 41 -3.44 5.44 9.42
C PHE A 41 -2.73 4.99 10.71
N ASP A 42 -2.79 3.68 10.98
CA ASP A 42 -2.05 3.05 12.06
C ASP A 42 -0.68 2.53 11.60
N GLU A 43 0.16 2.13 12.54
CA GLU A 43 1.52 1.66 12.25
C GLU A 43 1.54 0.47 11.28
N ALA A 44 0.61 -0.47 11.43
CA ALA A 44 0.49 -1.62 10.53
C ALA A 44 0.14 -1.19 9.09
N THR A 45 -0.79 -0.24 8.94
CA THR A 45 -1.15 0.35 7.65
C THR A 45 0.02 1.11 7.05
N ALA A 46 0.79 1.87 7.85
CA ALA A 46 1.97 2.59 7.38
C ALA A 46 3.05 1.64 6.83
N GLN A 47 3.38 0.58 7.57
CA GLN A 47 4.35 -0.43 7.13
C GLN A 47 3.88 -1.16 5.86
N ALA A 48 2.58 -1.45 5.74
CA ALA A 48 2.03 -2.08 4.55
C ALA A 48 2.10 -1.17 3.30
N ILE A 49 1.85 0.13 3.46
CA ILE A 49 1.97 1.12 2.38
C ILE A 49 3.42 1.18 1.87
N GLU A 50 4.38 1.23 2.79
CA GLU A 50 5.80 1.25 2.45
C GLU A 50 6.20 -0.01 1.67
N LEU A 51 5.85 -1.20 2.18
CA LEU A 51 6.17 -2.46 1.51
C LEU A 51 5.50 -2.57 0.12
N ALA A 52 4.24 -2.15 0.00
CA ALA A 52 3.52 -2.18 -1.28
C ALA A 52 4.17 -1.23 -2.30
N TYR A 53 4.59 -0.04 -1.85
CA TYR A 53 5.29 0.92 -2.69
C TYR A 53 6.65 0.39 -3.15
N GLU A 54 7.47 -0.12 -2.24
CA GLU A 54 8.79 -0.70 -2.57
C GLU A 54 8.65 -1.87 -3.55
N SER A 55 7.67 -2.75 -3.34
CA SER A 55 7.40 -3.86 -4.25
C SER A 55 7.08 -3.37 -5.66
N ARG A 56 6.25 -2.33 -5.80
CA ARG A 56 5.94 -1.71 -7.10
C ARG A 56 7.19 -1.13 -7.76
N GLU A 57 8.04 -0.44 -7.03
CA GLU A 57 9.27 0.14 -7.59
C GLU A 57 10.26 -0.95 -8.03
N LEU A 58 10.39 -2.04 -7.27
CA LEU A 58 11.17 -3.21 -7.69
C LEU A 58 10.61 -3.84 -8.98
N PHE A 59 9.29 -3.97 -9.10
CA PHE A 59 8.67 -4.48 -10.34
C PHE A 59 8.87 -3.56 -11.53
N LYS A 60 8.85 -2.24 -11.34
CA LYS A 60 9.18 -1.29 -12.41
C LYS A 60 10.62 -1.42 -12.85
N LEU A 61 11.56 -1.45 -11.92
CA LEU A 61 12.98 -1.64 -12.22
C LEU A 61 13.22 -2.93 -13.01
N ALA A 62 12.58 -4.03 -12.61
CA ALA A 62 12.65 -5.30 -13.32
C ALA A 62 12.02 -5.24 -14.73
N ARG A 63 10.99 -4.40 -14.93
CA ARG A 63 10.34 -4.21 -16.23
C ARG A 63 11.15 -3.33 -17.18
N ASP A 64 11.73 -2.25 -16.65
CA ASP A 64 12.42 -1.22 -17.43
C ASP A 64 13.89 -1.60 -17.72
N GLY A 65 14.43 -2.59 -17.00
CA GLY A 65 15.75 -3.18 -17.25
C GLY A 65 15.80 -4.30 -18.31
N VAL A 66 14.71 -4.49 -19.07
CA VAL A 66 14.58 -5.45 -20.18
C VAL A 66 14.45 -4.72 -21.51
#